data_AF-A0A6A3IH03-F1
#
_entry.id   AF-A0A6A3IH03-F1
#
_cell.length_a   1.000
_cell.length_b   1.000
_cell.length_c   1.000
_cell.angle_alpha   90.00
_cell.angle_beta   90.00
_cell.angle_gamma   90.00
#
_symmetry.space_group_name_H-M   'P 1'
#
loop_
_entity.id
_entity.type
_entity.pdbx_description
1 polymer ?
#
loop_
_entity_poly.entity_id
_entity_poly.type
_entity_poly.pdbx_seq_one_letter_code
_entity_poly.pdbx_strand_id
1 'polypeptide(L)'
;MYVSLTDMTKQLEEGMTRLFAEYELPESAKKISNDDFARWCIPSDRKNIKSFARDFQKLLMLACYILQPALRSDWSTLEYTTAAINKLSVDQNWIQFLRGGRIRIAMNKFKNVKHMGAQIVEIDSPRLKRYLRYWIDLLTRLNGAVPKQLFIWRLSPDKEVKLSTINRESFAKALSRASEGVISKRQTVNSFRHAHEIALQRDGKYQDMTVGERGRAHGKLLHSHRTGLIYNWQVRDSK
;
A
#
# COMPACT_ATOMS: atom_id res chain seq x y z
N MET A 1 -14.54 17.93 -3.79
CA MET A 1 -14.30 17.05 -4.97
C MET A 1 -13.14 16.10 -4.69
N TYR A 2 -13.43 14.79 -4.71
CA TYR A 2 -12.43 13.71 -4.55
C TYR A 2 -11.65 13.50 -5.86
N VAL A 3 -10.36 13.17 -5.77
CA VAL A 3 -9.56 12.82 -6.96
C VAL A 3 -9.96 11.42 -7.40
N SER A 4 -10.12 11.20 -8.71
CA SER A 4 -10.51 9.89 -9.23
C SER A 4 -9.39 8.86 -9.04
N LEU A 5 -9.75 7.58 -8.90
CA LEU A 5 -8.75 6.51 -8.77
C LEU A 5 -7.86 6.42 -10.01
N THR A 6 -8.42 6.70 -11.19
CA THR A 6 -7.69 6.76 -12.46
C THR A 6 -6.63 7.86 -12.46
N ASP A 7 -6.98 9.08 -12.05
CA ASP A 7 -6.02 10.20 -12.01
C ASP A 7 -4.93 9.98 -10.96
N MET A 8 -5.29 9.41 -9.81
CA MET A 8 -4.31 9.03 -8.78
C MET A 8 -3.37 7.95 -9.27
N THR A 9 -3.88 6.97 -10.02
CA THR A 9 -3.10 5.87 -10.61
C THR A 9 -2.10 6.42 -11.64
N LYS A 10 -2.54 7.31 -12.53
CA LYS A 10 -1.67 7.98 -13.51
C LYS A 10 -0.52 8.76 -12.83
N GLN A 11 -0.84 9.60 -11.86
CA GLN A 11 0.17 10.40 -11.15
C GLN A 11 1.14 9.53 -10.33
N LEU A 12 0.66 8.45 -9.73
CA LEU A 12 1.51 7.47 -9.06
C LEU A 12 2.48 6.81 -10.05
N GLU A 13 2.00 6.42 -11.22
CA GLU A 13 2.83 5.79 -12.26
C GLU A 13 3.91 6.75 -12.75
N GLU A 14 3.54 7.98 -13.08
CA GLU A 14 4.51 9.03 -13.47
C GLU A 14 5.58 9.25 -12.38
N GLY A 15 5.18 9.26 -11.10
CA GLY A 15 6.10 9.36 -9.98
C GLY A 15 7.04 8.16 -9.85
N MET A 16 6.53 6.94 -10.02
CA MET A 16 7.33 5.70 -10.01
C MET A 16 8.31 5.68 -11.19
N THR A 17 7.85 5.96 -12.41
CA THR A 17 8.67 6.05 -13.62
C THR A 17 9.79 7.05 -13.45
N ARG A 18 9.48 8.26 -12.97
CA ARG A 18 10.48 9.31 -12.74
C ARG A 18 11.53 8.87 -11.73
N LEU A 19 11.12 8.27 -10.60
CA LEU A 19 12.05 7.81 -9.58
C LEU A 19 12.97 6.70 -10.10
N PHE A 20 12.44 5.73 -10.83
CA PHE A 20 13.24 4.65 -11.38
C PHE A 20 14.20 5.16 -12.47
N ALA A 21 13.74 6.05 -13.34
CA ALA A 21 14.57 6.68 -14.37
C ALA A 21 15.68 7.55 -13.78
N GLU A 22 15.40 8.31 -12.72
CA GLU A 22 16.41 9.12 -12.02
C GLU A 22 17.56 8.24 -11.52
N TYR A 23 17.26 7.02 -11.07
CA TYR A 23 18.26 6.05 -10.64
C TYR A 23 18.59 5.03 -11.74
N GLU A 24 18.29 5.28 -13.03
CA GLU A 24 18.66 4.36 -14.12
C GLU A 24 18.25 2.89 -13.88
N LEU A 25 17.13 2.69 -13.16
CA LEU A 25 16.60 1.37 -12.85
C LEU A 25 15.55 0.96 -13.87
N PRO A 26 15.53 -0.31 -14.30
CA PRO A 26 14.46 -0.79 -15.15
C PRO A 26 13.14 -0.86 -14.36
N GLU A 27 12.06 -0.29 -14.89
CA GLU A 27 10.73 -0.32 -14.23
C GLU A 27 10.18 -1.73 -14.00
N SER A 28 10.68 -2.70 -14.78
CA SER A 28 10.34 -4.11 -14.67
C SER A 28 11.09 -4.82 -13.53
N ALA A 29 12.05 -4.17 -12.87
CA ALA A 29 12.84 -4.73 -11.79
C ALA A 29 11.95 -5.25 -10.65
N LYS A 30 12.23 -6.49 -10.22
CA LYS A 30 11.57 -7.13 -9.07
C LYS A 30 12.47 -7.15 -7.82
N LYS A 31 13.76 -6.89 -8.00
CA LYS A 31 14.82 -6.84 -6.99
C LYS A 31 15.89 -5.86 -7.47
N ILE A 32 16.67 -5.30 -6.56
CA ILE A 32 17.84 -4.49 -6.93
C ILE A 32 19.00 -5.43 -7.32
N SER A 33 19.75 -5.08 -8.37
CA SER A 33 20.95 -5.82 -8.73
C SER A 33 22.08 -5.56 -7.73
N ASN A 34 23.09 -6.42 -7.68
CA ASN A 34 24.24 -6.18 -6.79
C ASN A 34 25.04 -4.95 -7.26
N ASP A 35 25.15 -4.76 -8.57
CA ASP A 35 25.89 -3.65 -9.16
C ASP A 35 25.19 -2.31 -8.89
N ASP A 36 23.86 -2.25 -9.05
CA ASP A 36 23.07 -1.07 -8.71
C ASP A 36 23.14 -0.76 -7.21
N PHE A 37 23.05 -1.80 -6.37
CA PHE A 37 23.16 -1.62 -4.93
C PHE A 37 24.54 -1.08 -4.55
N ALA A 38 25.63 -1.66 -5.07
CA ALA A 38 27.00 -1.21 -4.80
C ALA A 38 27.23 0.22 -5.29
N ARG A 39 26.76 0.54 -6.51
CA ARG A 39 26.85 1.87 -7.13
C ARG A 39 26.25 2.98 -6.27
N TRP A 40 25.17 2.71 -5.55
CA TRP A 40 24.50 3.71 -4.70
C TRP A 40 24.68 3.50 -3.21
N CYS A 41 25.39 2.45 -2.78
CA CYS A 41 25.74 2.21 -1.38
C CYS A 41 26.94 3.08 -0.96
N ILE A 42 26.94 4.34 -1.40
CA ILE A 42 27.93 5.35 -1.05
C ILE A 42 27.27 6.43 -0.18
N PRO A 43 27.93 6.88 0.90
CA PRO A 43 27.49 8.06 1.64
C PRO A 43 27.56 9.29 0.73
N SER A 44 26.40 9.83 0.36
CA SER A 44 26.24 11.05 -0.44
C SER A 44 24.97 11.75 0.04
N ASP A 45 24.98 13.07 0.12
CA ASP A 45 23.85 13.89 0.58
C ASP A 45 22.69 13.95 -0.43
N ARG A 46 22.95 13.71 -1.73
CA ARG A 46 21.98 13.97 -2.79
C ARG A 46 21.39 12.72 -3.42
N LYS A 47 22.22 11.76 -3.85
CA LYS A 47 21.76 10.62 -4.66
C LYS A 47 22.41 9.32 -4.22
N ASN A 48 21.76 8.63 -3.29
CA ASN A 48 22.21 7.33 -2.81
C ASN A 48 21.02 6.39 -2.56
N ILE A 49 21.35 5.14 -2.20
CA ILE A 49 20.36 4.08 -2.03
C ILE A 49 19.32 4.41 -0.95
N LYS A 50 19.70 5.15 0.09
CA LYS A 50 18.80 5.56 1.18
C LYS A 50 17.86 6.70 0.75
N SER A 51 18.33 7.65 -0.06
CA SER A 51 17.47 8.67 -0.69
C SER A 51 16.43 8.01 -1.58
N PHE A 52 16.86 7.08 -2.45
CA PHE A 52 15.95 6.30 -3.28
C PHE A 52 14.94 5.52 -2.44
N ALA A 53 15.39 4.79 -1.42
CA ALA A 53 14.51 4.02 -0.54
C ALA A 53 13.47 4.91 0.17
N ARG A 54 13.87 6.11 0.62
CA ARG A 54 12.98 7.09 1.25
C ARG A 54 11.87 7.51 0.29
N ASP A 55 12.22 7.86 -0.94
CA ASP A 55 11.26 8.38 -1.92
C ASP A 55 10.40 7.26 -2.51
N PHE A 56 10.98 6.07 -2.68
CA PHE A 56 10.24 4.86 -3.03
C PHE A 56 9.25 4.46 -1.94
N GLN A 57 9.61 4.57 -0.65
CA GLN A 57 8.67 4.31 0.45
C GLN A 57 7.46 5.23 0.38
N LYS A 58 7.63 6.52 0.05
CA LYS A 58 6.51 7.47 -0.12
C LYS A 58 5.55 7.04 -1.23
N LEU A 59 6.09 6.69 -2.39
CA LEU A 59 5.30 6.23 -3.53
C LEU A 59 4.63 4.86 -3.25
N LEU A 60 5.34 3.95 -2.59
CA LEU A 60 4.80 2.64 -2.24
C LEU A 60 3.66 2.73 -1.23
N MET A 61 3.75 3.65 -0.26
CA MET A 61 2.63 3.93 0.65
C MET A 61 1.39 4.35 -0.13
N LEU A 62 1.52 5.21 -1.15
CA LEU A 62 0.40 5.59 -2.01
C LEU A 62 -0.09 4.41 -2.85
N ALA A 63 0.83 3.62 -3.43
CA ALA A 63 0.51 2.44 -4.22
C ALA A 63 -0.35 1.44 -3.44
N CYS A 64 -0.09 1.24 -2.15
CA CYS A 64 -0.88 0.39 -1.25
C CYS A 64 -2.34 0.84 -1.10
N TYR A 65 -2.66 2.12 -1.31
CA TYR A 65 -4.02 2.67 -1.18
C TYR A 65 -4.67 3.01 -2.51
N ILE A 66 -3.89 3.14 -3.58
CA ILE A 66 -4.38 3.40 -4.94
C ILE A 66 -4.61 2.08 -5.68
N LEU A 67 -3.64 1.16 -5.64
CA LEU A 67 -3.68 -0.08 -6.43
C LEU A 67 -4.37 -1.25 -5.73
N GLN A 68 -4.83 -1.03 -4.49
CA GLN A 68 -5.59 -1.99 -3.69
C GLN A 68 -6.62 -1.21 -2.87
N PRO A 69 -7.84 -1.77 -2.67
CA PRO A 69 -8.75 -1.33 -1.63
C PRO A 69 -8.06 -0.92 -0.33
N ALA A 70 -8.35 0.30 0.14
CA ALA A 70 -7.72 0.84 1.33
C ALA A 70 -8.04 -0.02 2.58
N LEU A 71 -7.02 -0.62 3.18
CA LEU A 71 -7.13 -1.41 4.42
C LEU A 71 -7.25 -0.54 5.68
N ARG A 72 -7.96 0.60 5.57
CA ARG A 72 -7.89 1.68 6.55
C ARG A 72 -6.43 2.02 6.88
N SER A 73 -6.10 2.35 8.13
CA SER A 73 -4.72 2.64 8.56
C SER A 73 -3.89 1.39 8.89
N ASP A 74 -4.39 0.19 8.58
CA ASP A 74 -3.82 -1.07 9.04
C ASP A 74 -2.62 -1.55 8.21
N TRP A 75 -2.33 -0.94 7.06
CA TRP A 75 -1.08 -1.21 6.29
C TRP A 75 0.19 -1.06 7.13
N SER A 76 0.17 -0.13 8.09
CA SER A 76 1.28 0.08 9.03
C SER A 76 1.43 -1.03 10.06
N THR A 77 0.37 -1.79 10.31
CA THR A 77 0.31 -2.83 11.35
C THR A 77 0.60 -4.23 10.83
N LEU A 78 0.81 -4.36 9.52
CA LEU A 78 1.09 -5.66 8.88
C LEU A 78 2.51 -6.10 9.21
N GLU A 79 2.63 -7.31 9.73
CA GLU A 79 3.91 -7.98 9.87
C GLU A 79 4.21 -8.86 8.64
N TYR A 80 5.42 -8.74 8.12
CA TYR A 80 5.91 -9.54 7.00
C TYR A 80 6.09 -10.99 7.41
N THR A 81 5.69 -11.91 6.54
CA THR A 81 5.94 -13.34 6.71
C THR A 81 5.98 -14.10 5.39
N THR A 82 6.66 -15.24 5.40
CA THR A 82 6.62 -16.26 4.33
C THR A 82 6.00 -17.56 4.82
N ALA A 83 5.70 -17.69 6.12
CA ALA A 83 5.13 -18.88 6.73
C ALA A 83 3.66 -19.05 6.36
N ALA A 84 3.18 -20.30 6.35
CA ALA A 84 1.78 -20.62 6.07
C ALA A 84 0.81 -20.01 7.11
N ILE A 85 -0.39 -19.63 6.67
CA ILE A 85 -1.32 -18.79 7.46
C ILE A 85 -1.82 -19.49 8.75
N ASN A 86 -1.93 -20.81 8.73
CA ASN A 86 -2.34 -21.62 9.88
C ASN A 86 -1.29 -21.66 11.00
N LYS A 87 -0.06 -21.19 10.73
CA LYS A 87 1.02 -21.07 11.73
C LYS A 87 1.15 -19.66 12.29
N LEU A 88 0.30 -18.73 11.84
CA LEU A 88 0.38 -17.33 12.23
C LEU A 88 -0.56 -17.04 13.39
N SER A 89 -0.11 -16.21 14.34
CA SER A 89 -0.95 -15.73 15.43
C SER A 89 -2.16 -14.95 14.91
N VAL A 90 -3.31 -15.16 15.56
CA VAL A 90 -4.56 -14.44 15.29
C VAL A 90 -4.60 -13.05 15.92
N ASP A 91 -3.63 -12.70 16.77
CA ASP A 91 -3.62 -11.43 17.50
C ASP A 91 -3.08 -10.24 16.69
N GLN A 92 -2.62 -10.51 15.47
CA GLN A 92 -2.02 -9.51 14.59
C GLN A 92 -2.37 -9.70 13.11
N ASN A 93 -2.17 -8.63 12.34
CA ASN A 93 -2.35 -8.64 10.91
C ASN A 93 -1.04 -8.99 10.21
N TRP A 94 -1.14 -9.70 9.08
CA TRP A 94 0.02 -10.21 8.37
C TRP A 94 -0.01 -9.85 6.90
N ILE A 95 1.17 -9.67 6.32
CA ILE A 95 1.38 -9.67 4.87
C ILE A 95 2.29 -10.84 4.50
N GLN A 96 1.74 -11.76 3.73
CA GLN A 96 2.35 -13.03 3.41
C GLN A 96 2.86 -13.03 1.96
N PHE A 97 4.15 -13.32 1.79
CA PHE A 97 4.77 -13.48 0.49
C PHE A 97 4.93 -14.97 0.19
N LEU A 98 4.08 -15.47 -0.71
CA LEU A 98 4.02 -16.89 -1.06
C LEU A 98 4.85 -17.22 -2.30
N ARG A 99 5.11 -18.52 -2.48
CA ARG A 99 5.66 -19.08 -3.73
C ARG A 99 4.73 -18.74 -4.91
N GLY A 100 5.31 -18.65 -6.11
CA GLY A 100 4.56 -18.33 -7.34
C GLY A 100 4.15 -16.86 -7.46
N GLY A 101 4.79 -15.94 -6.73
CA GLY A 101 4.54 -14.50 -6.89
C GLY A 101 3.33 -13.96 -6.13
N ARG A 102 2.54 -14.82 -5.48
CA ARG A 102 1.34 -14.44 -4.72
C ARG A 102 1.69 -13.65 -3.47
N ILE A 103 0.85 -12.66 -3.15
CA ILE A 103 0.92 -11.88 -1.92
C ILE A 103 -0.49 -11.80 -1.36
N ARG A 104 -0.65 -12.16 -0.09
CA ARG A 104 -1.93 -12.13 0.61
C ARG A 104 -1.79 -11.36 1.92
N ILE A 105 -2.89 -10.80 2.37
CA ILE A 105 -2.97 -10.06 3.63
C ILE A 105 -3.98 -10.77 4.51
N ALA A 106 -3.54 -11.17 5.70
CA ALA A 106 -4.40 -11.74 6.73
C ALA A 106 -4.77 -10.62 7.71
N MET A 107 -6.04 -10.22 7.67
CA MET A 107 -6.62 -9.19 8.51
C MET A 107 -7.34 -9.86 9.68
N ASN A 108 -6.61 -10.12 10.76
CA ASN A 108 -7.16 -10.73 11.99
C ASN A 108 -7.60 -9.68 13.01
N LYS A 109 -7.12 -8.44 12.90
CA LYS A 109 -7.38 -7.35 13.85
C LYS A 109 -7.65 -6.04 13.12
N PHE A 110 -8.93 -5.68 13.02
CA PHE A 110 -9.39 -4.42 12.43
C PHE A 110 -10.73 -4.01 13.04
N LYS A 111 -11.14 -2.75 12.84
CA LYS A 111 -12.33 -2.14 13.49
C LYS A 111 -13.60 -3.00 13.41
N ASN A 112 -13.81 -3.71 12.29
CA ASN A 112 -15.04 -4.45 12.01
C ASN A 112 -14.88 -5.99 12.17
N VAL A 113 -13.78 -6.47 12.74
CA VAL A 113 -13.49 -7.91 12.81
C VAL A 113 -14.57 -8.69 13.57
N LYS A 114 -15.15 -8.12 14.63
CA LYS A 114 -16.22 -8.78 15.41
C LYS A 114 -17.46 -9.12 14.57
N HIS A 115 -17.73 -8.36 13.53
CA HIS A 115 -18.92 -8.53 12.68
C HIS A 115 -18.62 -9.28 11.39
N MET A 116 -17.39 -9.17 10.87
CA MET A 116 -17.00 -9.76 9.59
C MET A 116 -16.17 -11.03 9.74
N GLY A 117 -15.64 -11.31 10.93
CA GLY A 117 -14.59 -12.31 11.13
C GLY A 117 -13.25 -11.88 10.52
N ALA A 118 -12.23 -12.71 10.71
CA ALA A 118 -10.94 -12.52 10.06
C ALA A 118 -11.09 -12.55 8.54
N GLN A 119 -10.33 -11.71 7.84
CA GLN A 119 -10.40 -11.59 6.39
C GLN A 119 -9.07 -11.96 5.75
N ILE A 120 -9.12 -12.64 4.61
CA ILE A 120 -7.95 -12.87 3.75
C ILE A 120 -8.17 -12.07 2.47
N VAL A 121 -7.23 -11.17 2.20
CA VAL A 121 -7.25 -10.32 1.00
C VAL A 121 -6.07 -10.71 0.11
N GLU A 122 -6.34 -11.19 -1.09
CA GLU A 122 -5.29 -11.34 -2.09
C GLU A 122 -5.00 -9.98 -2.73
N ILE A 123 -3.71 -9.63 -2.84
CA ILE A 123 -3.32 -8.49 -3.66
C ILE A 123 -3.44 -8.95 -5.10
N ASP A 124 -4.26 -8.30 -5.91
CA ASP A 124 -4.46 -8.71 -7.31
C ASP A 124 -3.48 -7.97 -8.23
N SER A 125 -3.26 -6.67 -7.99
CA SER A 125 -2.43 -5.78 -8.79
C SER A 125 -0.99 -6.33 -9.00
N PRO A 126 -0.62 -6.68 -10.25
CA PRO A 126 0.74 -7.13 -10.57
C PRO A 126 1.80 -6.08 -10.26
N ARG A 127 1.46 -4.80 -10.47
CA ARG A 127 2.34 -3.66 -10.17
C ARG A 127 2.61 -3.54 -8.67
N LEU A 128 1.56 -3.60 -7.84
CA LEU A 128 1.73 -3.55 -6.38
C LEU A 128 2.56 -4.75 -5.88
N LYS A 129 2.33 -5.95 -6.41
CA LYS A 129 3.15 -7.13 -6.10
C LYS A 129 4.63 -6.89 -6.41
N ARG A 130 4.92 -6.32 -7.58
CA ARG A 130 6.30 -6.00 -7.99
C ARG A 130 6.94 -5.01 -7.03
N TYR A 131 6.27 -3.88 -6.75
CA TYR A 131 6.82 -2.84 -5.87
C TYR A 131 7.05 -3.35 -4.44
N LEU A 132 6.12 -4.13 -3.88
CA LEU A 132 6.28 -4.74 -2.56
C LEU A 132 7.45 -5.73 -2.49
N ARG A 133 7.68 -6.53 -3.55
CA ARG A 133 8.82 -7.46 -3.61
C ARG A 133 10.14 -6.73 -3.71
N TYR A 134 10.20 -5.72 -4.57
CA TYR A 134 11.35 -4.86 -4.71
C TYR A 134 11.68 -4.17 -3.37
N TRP A 135 10.65 -3.71 -2.66
CA TRP A 135 10.79 -3.07 -1.35
C TRP A 135 11.36 -3.98 -0.27
N ILE A 136 10.85 -5.21 -0.16
CA ILE A 136 11.37 -6.19 0.81
C ILE A 136 12.83 -6.50 0.53
N ASP A 137 13.21 -6.70 -0.74
CA ASP A 137 14.61 -6.95 -1.12
C ASP A 137 15.49 -5.75 -0.76
N LEU A 138 15.09 -4.53 -1.13
CA LEU A 138 15.80 -3.30 -0.80
C LEU A 138 15.98 -3.10 0.70
N LEU A 139 14.88 -3.22 1.48
CA LEU A 139 14.94 -3.08 2.93
C LEU A 139 15.80 -4.15 3.58
N THR A 140 15.74 -5.40 3.11
CA THR A 140 16.56 -6.50 3.64
C THR A 140 18.04 -6.16 3.48
N ARG A 141 18.45 -5.66 2.32
CA ARG A 141 19.83 -5.24 2.06
C ARG A 141 20.24 -4.03 2.90
N LEU A 142 19.36 -3.05 3.07
CA LEU A 142 19.62 -1.84 3.85
C LEU A 142 19.68 -2.09 5.37
N ASN A 143 18.85 -3.00 5.87
CA ASN A 143 18.74 -3.34 7.30
C ASN A 143 19.64 -4.51 7.71
N GLY A 144 20.24 -5.23 6.75
CA GLY A 144 21.04 -6.43 6.99
C GLY A 144 20.22 -7.67 7.38
N ALA A 145 18.90 -7.53 7.54
CA ALA A 145 17.99 -8.60 7.90
C ALA A 145 16.60 -8.34 7.32
N VAL A 146 15.86 -9.43 7.09
CA VAL A 146 14.49 -9.37 6.55
C VAL A 146 13.61 -8.55 7.50
N PRO A 147 12.91 -7.51 7.00
CA PRO A 147 12.16 -6.61 7.86
C PRO A 147 10.91 -7.30 8.42
N LYS A 148 10.62 -7.10 9.71
CA LYS A 148 9.35 -7.52 10.32
C LYS A 148 8.20 -6.59 9.92
N GLN A 149 8.46 -5.29 9.84
CA GLN A 149 7.47 -4.28 9.44
C GLN A 149 7.83 -3.64 8.09
N LEU A 150 6.81 -3.40 7.27
CA LEU A 150 7.01 -2.89 5.92
C LEU A 150 7.34 -1.41 5.85
N PHE A 151 6.74 -0.56 6.70
CA PHE A 151 6.70 0.87 6.45
C PHE A 151 7.20 1.72 7.61
N ILE A 152 7.42 3.00 7.29
CA ILE A 152 7.84 4.06 8.20
C ILE A 152 9.26 3.83 8.74
N TRP A 153 10.15 3.41 7.85
CA TRP A 153 11.59 3.42 8.09
C TRP A 153 12.11 4.85 8.01
N ARG A 154 12.92 5.26 8.99
CA ARG A 154 13.71 6.48 8.95
C ARG A 154 14.88 6.23 8.01
N LEU A 155 14.80 6.86 6.85
CA LEU A 155 15.74 6.73 5.76
C LEU A 155 16.32 8.12 5.50
N SER A 156 17.58 8.30 5.86
CA SER A 156 18.36 9.52 5.60
C SER A 156 19.67 9.10 4.96
N PRO A 157 20.23 9.89 4.03
CA PRO A 157 21.45 9.52 3.33
C PRO A 157 22.64 9.25 4.27
N ASP A 158 22.67 10.00 5.37
CA ASP A 158 23.72 10.09 6.39
C ASP A 158 23.41 9.32 7.69
N LYS A 159 22.18 8.81 7.86
CA LYS A 159 21.76 8.16 9.13
C LYS A 159 21.63 6.66 8.99
N GLU A 160 21.71 5.98 10.13
CA GLU A 160 21.35 4.58 10.23
C GLU A 160 19.89 4.35 9.86
N VAL A 161 19.64 3.23 9.19
CA VAL A 161 18.30 2.77 8.86
C VAL A 161 17.65 2.30 10.15
N LYS A 162 16.58 2.99 10.57
CA LYS A 162 15.87 2.68 11.81
C LYS A 162 14.38 2.65 11.58
N LEU A 163 13.70 1.71 12.22
CA LEU A 163 12.25 1.75 12.26
C LEU A 163 11.80 2.98 13.06
N SER A 164 10.93 3.81 12.50
CA SER A 164 10.29 4.85 13.31
C SER A 164 9.23 4.23 14.21
N THR A 165 8.72 5.00 15.18
CA THR A 165 7.59 4.57 16.01
C THR A 165 6.35 4.42 15.13
N ILE A 166 6.04 3.18 14.75
CA ILE A 166 4.90 2.85 13.91
C ILE A 166 3.63 2.90 14.77
N ASN A 167 2.85 3.95 14.59
CA ASN A 167 1.43 3.90 14.95
C ASN A 167 0.59 4.29 13.73
N ARG A 168 -0.69 3.89 13.77
CA ARG A 168 -1.66 4.13 12.68
C ARG A 168 -1.76 5.62 12.31
N GLU A 169 -1.62 6.51 13.30
CA GLU A 169 -1.74 7.95 13.11
C GLU A 169 -0.54 8.55 12.37
N SER A 170 0.67 8.19 12.77
CA SER A 170 1.91 8.59 12.11
C SER A 170 1.95 8.11 10.67
N PHE A 171 1.50 6.88 10.40
CA PHE A 171 1.35 6.37 9.04
C PHE A 171 0.35 7.21 8.24
N ALA A 172 -0.85 7.46 8.79
CA ALA A 172 -1.89 8.23 8.12
C ALA A 172 -1.45 9.66 7.80
N LYS A 173 -0.72 10.31 8.72
CA LYS A 173 -0.11 11.63 8.50
C LYS A 173 0.93 11.59 7.38
N ALA A 174 1.82 10.59 7.40
CA ALA A 174 2.84 10.42 6.36
C ALA A 174 2.21 10.13 4.98
N LEU A 175 1.16 9.30 4.91
CA LEU A 175 0.39 9.05 3.69
C LEU A 175 -0.23 10.35 3.14
N SER A 176 -0.86 11.14 4.03
CA SER A 176 -1.46 12.41 3.63
C SER A 176 -0.43 13.40 3.08
N ARG A 177 0.75 13.49 3.70
CA ARG A 177 1.85 14.33 3.17
C ARG A 177 2.39 13.80 1.84
N ALA A 178 2.56 12.49 1.70
CA ALA A 178 3.00 11.89 0.45
C ALA A 178 2.04 12.20 -0.70
N SER A 179 0.73 12.12 -0.44
CA SER A 179 -0.29 12.42 -1.46
C SER A 179 -0.29 13.88 -1.91
N GLU A 180 0.04 14.83 -1.04
CA GLU A 180 0.17 16.24 -1.42
C GLU A 180 1.30 16.45 -2.43
N GLY A 181 2.45 15.79 -2.22
CA GLY A 181 3.61 15.91 -3.12
C GLY A 181 3.47 15.15 -4.45
N VAL A 182 2.64 14.10 -4.50
CA VAL A 182 2.52 13.22 -5.69
C VAL A 182 1.23 13.46 -6.47
N ILE A 183 0.12 13.70 -5.76
CA ILE A 183 -1.24 13.83 -6.33
C ILE A 183 -1.67 15.31 -6.36
N SER A 184 -0.77 16.23 -5.96
CA SER A 184 -1.03 17.67 -5.84
C SER A 184 -2.20 18.02 -4.91
N LYS A 185 -2.63 17.08 -4.06
CA LYS A 185 -3.75 17.26 -3.13
C LYS A 185 -3.66 16.29 -1.97
N ARG A 186 -3.82 16.79 -0.74
CA ARG A 186 -3.91 15.94 0.45
C ARG A 186 -5.07 14.95 0.36
N GLN A 187 -4.73 13.67 0.42
CA GLN A 187 -5.65 12.54 0.53
C GLN A 187 -5.48 11.88 1.90
N THR A 188 -6.61 11.61 2.55
CA THR A 188 -6.64 10.81 3.77
C THR A 188 -6.90 9.34 3.42
N VAL A 189 -6.68 8.45 4.38
CA VAL A 189 -7.11 7.04 4.29
C VAL A 189 -8.58 6.92 3.86
N ASN A 190 -9.46 7.78 4.39
CA ASN A 190 -10.87 7.80 4.02
C ASN A 190 -11.10 8.31 2.60
N SER A 191 -10.29 9.27 2.13
CA SER A 191 -10.36 9.76 0.75
C SER A 191 -10.07 8.65 -0.25
N PHE A 192 -9.01 7.87 -0.03
CA PHE A 192 -8.70 6.69 -0.87
C PHE A 192 -9.81 5.65 -0.84
N ARG A 193 -10.34 5.35 0.36
CA ARG A 193 -11.44 4.40 0.50
C ARG A 193 -12.69 4.85 -0.26
N HIS A 194 -13.01 6.14 -0.22
CA HIS A 194 -14.14 6.71 -0.95
C HIS A 194 -13.90 6.69 -2.47
N ALA A 195 -12.66 6.90 -2.93
CA ALA A 195 -12.34 6.77 -4.34
C ALA A 195 -12.53 5.32 -4.86
N HIS A 196 -12.12 4.32 -4.07
CA HIS A 196 -12.40 2.91 -4.38
C HIS A 196 -13.90 2.58 -4.36
N GLU A 197 -14.65 3.12 -3.40
CA GLU A 197 -16.11 2.96 -3.34
C GLU A 197 -16.78 3.51 -4.59
N ILE A 198 -16.43 4.74 -4.99
CA ILE A 198 -16.94 5.37 -6.21
C ILE A 198 -16.56 4.55 -7.45
N ALA A 199 -15.30 4.09 -7.53
CA ALA A 199 -14.83 3.29 -8.66
C ALA A 199 -15.60 1.97 -8.78
N LEU A 200 -15.82 1.28 -7.66
CA LEU A 200 -16.59 0.05 -7.61
C LEU A 200 -18.04 0.27 -8.08
N GLN A 201 -18.71 1.31 -7.57
CA GLN A 201 -20.11 1.58 -7.91
C GLN A 201 -20.32 2.08 -9.34
N ARG A 202 -19.31 2.75 -9.93
CA ARG A 202 -19.32 3.22 -11.32
C ARG A 202 -18.92 2.15 -12.32
N ASP A 203 -18.37 1.02 -11.89
CA ASP A 203 -18.13 -0.11 -12.77
C ASP A 203 -19.46 -0.55 -13.38
N GLY A 204 -19.55 -0.58 -14.71
CA GLY A 204 -20.78 -0.97 -15.41
C GLY A 204 -21.29 -2.34 -14.96
N LYS A 205 -20.36 -3.25 -14.62
CA LYS A 205 -20.69 -4.60 -14.14
C LYS A 205 -21.31 -4.60 -12.75
N TYR A 206 -21.10 -3.55 -11.94
CA TYR A 206 -21.63 -3.49 -10.58
C TYR A 206 -23.15 -3.48 -10.54
N GLN A 207 -23.78 -2.86 -11.53
CA GLN A 207 -25.24 -2.82 -11.64
C GLN A 207 -25.83 -4.21 -11.92
N ASP A 208 -25.07 -5.05 -12.64
CA ASP A 208 -25.48 -6.42 -12.99
C ASP A 208 -25.15 -7.45 -11.90
N MET A 209 -24.35 -7.08 -10.88
CA MET A 209 -24.00 -7.98 -9.78
C MET A 209 -25.21 -8.32 -8.90
N THR A 210 -25.30 -9.60 -8.53
CA THR A 210 -26.21 -10.08 -7.49
C THR A 210 -25.89 -9.47 -6.12
N VAL A 211 -26.84 -9.55 -5.18
CA VAL A 211 -26.65 -9.08 -3.80
C VAL A 211 -25.43 -9.75 -3.13
N GLY A 212 -25.23 -11.05 -3.36
CA GLY A 212 -24.09 -11.79 -2.83
C GLY A 212 -22.75 -11.34 -3.43
N GLU A 213 -22.72 -11.03 -4.73
CA GLU A 213 -21.53 -10.51 -5.42
C GLU A 213 -21.15 -9.11 -4.94
N ARG A 214 -22.14 -8.22 -4.80
CA ARG A 214 -21.93 -6.90 -4.19
C ARG A 214 -21.43 -7.06 -2.75
N GLY A 215 -22.00 -7.99 -1.98
CA GLY A 215 -21.51 -8.33 -0.65
C GLY A 215 -20.02 -8.71 -0.63
N ARG A 216 -19.57 -9.56 -1.56
CA ARG A 216 -18.15 -9.93 -1.71
C ARG A 216 -17.28 -8.76 -2.15
N ALA A 217 -17.73 -7.95 -3.10
CA ALA A 217 -17.00 -6.79 -3.60
C ALA A 217 -16.78 -5.73 -2.50
N HIS A 218 -17.83 -5.44 -1.72
CA HIS A 218 -17.74 -4.56 -0.54
C HIS A 218 -16.92 -5.19 0.59
N GLY A 219 -16.98 -6.51 0.75
CA GLY A 219 -16.11 -7.25 1.65
C GLY A 219 -14.62 -7.00 1.38
N LYS A 220 -14.21 -6.90 0.11
CA LYS A 220 -12.83 -6.52 -0.27
C LYS A 220 -12.45 -5.09 0.16
N LEU A 221 -13.42 -4.21 0.39
CA LEU A 221 -13.24 -2.86 0.94
C LEU A 221 -13.29 -2.83 2.49
N LEU A 222 -13.37 -4.00 3.14
CA LEU A 222 -13.47 -4.17 4.61
C LEU A 222 -14.66 -3.46 5.25
N HIS A 223 -15.79 -3.42 4.54
CA HIS A 223 -17.08 -3.01 5.09
C HIS A 223 -18.24 -3.79 4.47
N SER A 224 -19.41 -3.66 5.11
CA SER A 224 -20.64 -4.26 4.58
C SER A 224 -21.18 -3.45 3.40
N HIS A 225 -21.96 -4.11 2.53
CA HIS A 225 -22.71 -3.45 1.46
C HIS A 225 -23.65 -2.35 1.99
N ARG A 226 -24.27 -2.56 3.16
CA ARG A 226 -25.12 -1.54 3.83
C ARG A 226 -24.33 -0.28 4.18
N THR A 227 -23.06 -0.40 4.56
CA THR A 227 -22.18 0.75 4.79
C THR A 227 -21.82 1.46 3.49
N GLY A 228 -21.65 0.72 2.38
CA GLY A 228 -21.48 1.27 1.04
C GLY A 228 -22.66 2.14 0.59
N LEU A 229 -23.88 1.67 0.85
CA LEU A 229 -25.10 2.43 0.57
C LEU A 229 -25.16 3.77 1.33
N ILE A 230 -24.74 3.82 2.61
CA ILE A 230 -24.70 5.06 3.41
C ILE A 230 -23.75 6.11 2.82
N TYR A 231 -22.61 5.71 2.22
CA TYR A 231 -21.73 6.66 1.53
C TYR A 231 -22.39 7.32 0.32
N ASN A 232 -23.37 6.66 -0.30
CA ASN A 232 -24.12 7.19 -1.43
C ASN A 232 -25.08 8.32 -1.01
N TRP A 233 -25.68 8.22 0.19
CA TRP A 233 -26.52 9.28 0.75
C TRP A 233 -25.71 10.57 0.97
N GLN A 234 -24.49 10.46 1.52
CA GLN A 234 -23.61 11.62 1.73
C GLN A 234 -23.12 12.29 0.42
N VAL A 235 -23.01 11.54 -0.69
CA VAL A 235 -22.67 12.11 -2.01
C VAL A 235 -23.86 12.80 -2.67
N ARG A 236 -25.09 12.36 -2.39
CA ARG A 236 -26.31 13.01 -2.88
C ARG A 236 -26.62 14.31 -2.15
N ASP A 237 -26.30 14.40 -0.86
CA ASP A 237 -26.51 15.60 -0.03
C ASP A 237 -25.38 16.65 -0.15
N SER A 238 -24.39 16.43 -1.02
CA SER A 238 -23.26 17.34 -1.25
C SER A 238 -23.19 17.89 -2.69
N LYS A 239 -24.30 17.76 -3.43
CA LYS A 239 -24.59 18.54 -4.65
C LYS A 239 -25.49 19.71 -4.32
#